data_AF-A0ABD5GNM6-F1
#
_entry.id   AF-A0ABD5GNM6-F1
#
_cell.length_a   1.000
_cell.length_b   1.000
_cell.length_c   1.000
_cell.angle_alpha   90.00
_cell.angle_beta   90.00
_cell.angle_gamma   90.00
#
_symmetry.space_group_name_H-M   'P 1'
#
loop_
_entity.id
_entity.type
_entity.pdbx_description
1 polymer ?
#
loop_
_entity_poly.entity_id
_entity_poly.type
_entity_poly.pdbx_seq_one_letter_code
_entity_poly.pdbx_strand_id
1 'polypeptide(L)'
;MVQKNKTKIYFWIKLDENFFKNLAIKNLRRTVSGGDSLVLIYQQMLLSSLPNNGVIYYEGTLQDVAQEIALNLDEKLDDIKLTIDYFQKAGLLQIGDDGSAEMLQVPMLIGQETNWNKYKREKKLEKFQPTSNQVPTEIDIEKEKEIEIEKEIDTDSLFDNYFQIFSEFTKGTKPQPRIDAMHEFSALLPEQRDKALIGANNYVTWYRNSGNDIKYSKNAAVFLKDMIFFDYQEVPEDKSGYDPELGF
;
A
#
# COMPACT_ATOMS: atom_id res chain seq x y z
N MET A 1 -5.82 -17.18 -27.71
CA MET A 1 -5.97 -17.03 -26.25
C MET A 1 -4.83 -16.16 -25.77
N VAL A 2 -5.11 -14.92 -25.32
CA VAL A 2 -4.06 -13.99 -24.87
C VAL A 2 -3.69 -14.35 -23.43
N GLN A 3 -2.44 -14.76 -23.19
CA GLN A 3 -1.90 -14.94 -21.85
C GLN A 3 -1.79 -13.56 -21.18
N LYS A 4 -2.67 -13.30 -20.21
CA LYS A 4 -2.63 -12.11 -19.36
C LYS A 4 -1.35 -12.19 -18.53
N ASN A 5 -0.32 -11.43 -18.89
CA ASN A 5 0.93 -11.35 -18.13
C ASN A 5 0.62 -10.81 -16.72
N LYS A 6 0.75 -11.66 -15.68
CA LYS A 6 0.62 -11.24 -14.29
C LYS A 6 1.72 -10.22 -13.97
N THR A 7 1.32 -9.01 -13.58
CA THR A 7 2.24 -7.98 -13.07
C THR A 7 2.93 -8.52 -11.82
N LYS A 8 4.27 -8.49 -11.79
CA LYS A 8 5.04 -8.91 -10.62
C LYS A 8 4.92 -7.85 -9.53
N ILE A 9 4.40 -8.24 -8.38
CA ILE A 9 4.31 -7.42 -7.17
C ILE A 9 5.57 -7.69 -6.34
N TYR A 10 6.24 -6.62 -5.92
CA TYR A 10 7.43 -6.69 -5.07
C TYR A 10 7.06 -6.13 -3.69
N PHE A 11 7.52 -6.80 -2.64
CA PHE A 11 7.30 -6.41 -1.25
C PHE A 11 8.62 -6.05 -0.59
N TRP A 12 8.61 -5.09 0.31
CA TRP A 12 9.76 -4.74 1.15
C TRP A 12 9.30 -4.18 2.48
N ILE A 13 10.22 -4.23 3.44
CA ILE A 13 10.05 -3.63 4.76
C ILE A 13 10.80 -2.32 4.76
N LYS A 14 10.15 -1.26 5.24
CA LYS A 14 10.85 -0.04 5.63
C LYS A 14 11.18 -0.16 7.11
N LEU A 15 12.44 -0.48 7.40
CA LEU A 15 12.90 -0.61 8.77
C LEU A 15 13.00 0.77 9.43
N ASP A 16 12.32 0.96 10.56
CA ASP A 16 12.41 2.20 11.33
C ASP A 16 13.83 2.42 11.86
N GLU A 17 14.29 3.67 11.91
CA GLU A 17 15.63 4.01 12.44
C GLU A 17 15.82 3.60 13.91
N ASN A 18 14.72 3.39 14.63
CA ASN A 18 14.69 2.94 16.02
C ASN A 18 14.46 1.43 16.15
N PHE A 19 14.43 0.66 15.06
CA PHE A 19 14.29 -0.81 15.11
C PHE A 19 15.33 -1.43 16.04
N PHE A 20 16.61 -1.16 15.80
CA PHE A 20 17.69 -1.64 16.68
C PHE A 20 17.77 -0.90 18.02
N LYS A 21 16.98 0.17 18.21
CA LYS A 21 16.84 0.85 19.49
C LYS A 21 15.76 0.22 20.37
N ASN A 22 14.83 -0.55 19.79
CA ASN A 22 13.78 -1.28 20.49
C ASN A 22 14.38 -2.17 21.59
N LEU A 23 13.76 -2.15 22.77
CA LEU A 23 14.28 -2.82 23.95
C LEU A 23 14.28 -4.35 23.78
N ALA A 24 13.26 -4.94 23.15
CA ALA A 24 13.20 -6.38 22.88
C ALA A 24 14.33 -6.79 21.92
N ILE A 25 14.53 -6.06 20.83
CA ILE A 25 15.61 -6.34 19.87
C ILE A 25 16.99 -6.19 20.53
N LYS A 26 17.21 -5.12 21.31
CA LYS A 26 18.45 -4.95 22.08
C LYS A 26 18.66 -6.07 23.10
N ASN A 27 17.60 -6.49 23.78
CA ASN A 27 17.65 -7.51 24.81
C ASN A 27 18.02 -8.87 24.20
N LEU A 28 17.38 -9.25 23.09
CA LEU A 28 17.65 -10.49 22.36
C LEU A 28 19.14 -10.60 21.99
N ARG A 29 19.66 -9.56 21.33
CA ARG A 29 21.05 -9.50 20.88
C ARG A 29 22.09 -9.55 21.99
N ARG A 30 21.74 -9.08 23.20
CA ARG A 30 22.67 -9.00 24.35
C ARG A 30 22.61 -10.20 25.27
N THR A 31 21.44 -10.82 25.41
CA THR A 31 21.18 -11.80 26.49
C THR A 31 21.03 -13.23 25.98
N VAL A 32 20.75 -13.41 24.68
CA VAL A 32 20.58 -14.74 24.08
C VAL A 32 21.79 -15.05 23.20
N SER A 33 22.39 -16.22 23.39
CA SER A 33 23.45 -16.72 22.51
C SER A 33 22.90 -16.87 21.08
N GLY A 34 23.58 -16.31 20.09
CA GLY A 34 23.05 -16.27 18.72
C GLY A 34 21.90 -15.26 18.52
N GLY A 35 21.66 -14.34 19.46
CA GLY A 35 20.58 -13.36 19.38
C GLY A 35 20.60 -12.50 18.10
N ASP A 36 21.77 -12.22 17.53
CA ASP A 36 21.87 -11.55 16.22
C ASP A 36 21.26 -12.40 15.09
N SER A 37 21.49 -13.72 15.08
CA SER A 37 20.88 -14.64 14.12
C SER A 37 19.37 -14.71 14.28
N LEU A 38 18.87 -14.74 15.51
CA LEU A 38 17.42 -14.74 15.80
C LEU A 38 16.75 -13.43 15.35
N VAL A 39 17.45 -12.29 15.43
CA VAL A 39 16.96 -11.02 14.85
C VAL A 39 16.88 -11.10 13.33
N LEU A 40 17.86 -11.72 12.66
CA LEU A 40 17.82 -11.91 11.20
C LEU A 40 16.67 -12.83 10.80
N ILE A 41 16.46 -13.93 11.52
CA ILE A 41 15.31 -14.83 11.30
C ILE A 41 14.00 -14.07 11.45
N TYR A 42 13.86 -13.24 12.50
CA TYR A 42 12.67 -12.41 12.67
C TYR A 42 12.47 -11.44 11.49
N GLN A 43 13.54 -10.85 10.94
CA GLN A 43 13.44 -10.01 9.74
C GLN A 43 13.02 -10.80 8.50
N GLN A 44 13.51 -12.03 8.33
CA GLN A 44 13.07 -12.92 7.26
C GLN A 44 11.58 -13.29 7.40
N MET A 45 11.12 -13.58 8.62
CA MET A 45 9.70 -13.83 8.92
C MET A 45 8.83 -12.60 8.63
N LEU A 46 9.28 -11.40 9.02
CA LEU A 46 8.58 -10.18 8.65
C LEU A 46 8.44 -10.06 7.11
N LEU A 47 9.50 -10.37 6.35
CA LEU A 47 9.51 -10.28 4.89
C LEU A 47 8.57 -11.31 4.26
N SER A 48 8.58 -12.56 4.73
CA SER A 48 7.73 -13.63 4.21
C SER A 48 6.25 -13.39 4.52
N SER A 49 5.93 -12.65 5.58
CA SER A 49 4.56 -12.29 5.97
C SER A 49 3.96 -11.13 5.14
N LEU A 50 4.78 -10.35 4.43
CA LEU A 50 4.34 -9.15 3.71
C LEU A 50 3.24 -9.38 2.66
N PRO A 51 3.26 -10.47 1.86
CA PRO A 51 2.20 -10.73 0.88
C PRO A 51 0.81 -10.84 1.52
N ASN A 52 0.76 -11.18 2.80
CA ASN A 52 -0.45 -11.42 3.58
C ASN A 52 -0.57 -10.41 4.74
N ASN A 53 -0.12 -9.18 4.54
CA ASN A 53 -0.29 -8.08 5.49
C ASN A 53 0.26 -8.36 6.91
N GLY A 54 1.32 -9.16 7.02
CA GLY A 54 1.91 -9.50 8.32
C GLY A 54 1.54 -10.88 8.83
N VAL A 55 0.83 -11.71 8.05
CA VAL A 55 0.45 -13.07 8.46
C VAL A 55 1.24 -14.13 7.70
N ILE A 56 1.82 -15.08 8.41
CA ILE A 56 2.34 -16.33 7.85
C ILE A 56 1.30 -17.41 8.18
N TYR A 57 0.53 -17.80 7.17
CA TYR A 57 -0.51 -18.80 7.33
C TYR A 57 0.10 -20.18 7.59
N TYR A 58 -0.52 -20.90 8.53
CA TYR A 58 -0.27 -22.34 8.68
C TYR A 58 -1.04 -23.11 7.61
N GLU A 59 -0.33 -23.79 6.72
CA GLU A 59 -0.94 -24.51 5.59
C GLU A 59 -1.42 -25.91 5.99
N GLY A 60 -1.03 -26.42 7.16
CA GLY A 60 -1.38 -27.76 7.62
C GLY A 60 -0.58 -28.88 6.95
N THR A 61 0.49 -28.54 6.23
CA THR A 61 1.35 -29.51 5.54
C THR A 61 2.29 -30.20 6.53
N LEU A 62 2.82 -29.43 7.49
CA LEU A 62 3.67 -29.95 8.57
C LEU A 62 2.92 -29.89 9.92
N GLN A 63 3.55 -30.34 11.01
CA GLN A 63 2.85 -30.47 12.30
C GLN A 63 2.47 -29.12 12.93
N ASP A 64 3.24 -28.08 12.63
CA ASP A 64 3.04 -26.72 13.16
C ASP A 64 3.62 -25.68 12.17
N VAL A 65 3.23 -24.42 12.36
CA VAL A 65 3.70 -23.29 11.54
C VAL A 65 5.22 -23.08 11.65
N ALA A 66 5.83 -23.45 12.78
CA ALA A 66 7.27 -23.29 12.98
C ALA A 66 8.07 -24.20 12.05
N GLN A 67 7.59 -25.43 11.80
CA GLN A 67 8.18 -26.34 10.82
C GLN A 67 8.05 -25.82 9.39
N GLU A 68 6.89 -25.23 9.04
CA GLU A 68 6.68 -24.66 7.70
C GLU A 68 7.55 -23.43 7.48
N ILE A 69 7.66 -22.56 8.48
CA ILE A 69 8.56 -21.40 8.45
C ILE A 69 10.02 -21.84 8.32
N ALA A 70 10.45 -22.84 9.10
CA ALA A 70 11.82 -23.36 9.04
C ALA A 70 12.17 -23.88 7.64
N LEU A 71 11.26 -24.65 7.04
CA LEU A 71 11.43 -25.16 5.68
C LEU A 71 11.44 -24.03 4.64
N ASN A 72 10.54 -23.06 4.75
CA ASN A 72 10.41 -21.97 3.78
C ASN A 72 11.58 -20.99 3.82
N LEU A 73 12.15 -20.76 5.00
CA LEU A 73 13.27 -19.82 5.20
C LEU A 73 14.65 -20.49 5.10
N ASP A 74 14.71 -21.83 5.00
CA ASP A 74 15.94 -22.62 5.07
C ASP A 74 16.72 -22.37 6.38
N GLU A 75 15.99 -22.27 7.49
CA GLU A 75 16.51 -22.01 8.83
C GLU A 75 16.26 -23.22 9.75
N LYS A 76 17.04 -23.32 10.83
CA LYS A 76 16.88 -24.44 11.77
C LYS A 76 15.57 -24.32 12.55
N LEU A 77 14.86 -25.44 12.70
CA LEU A 77 13.61 -25.49 13.45
C LEU A 77 13.73 -24.94 14.88
N ASP A 78 14.81 -25.27 15.57
CA ASP A 78 15.05 -24.81 16.94
C ASP A 78 15.21 -23.28 17.01
N ASP A 79 15.88 -22.69 16.01
CA ASP A 79 16.08 -21.24 15.92
C ASP A 79 14.76 -20.52 15.57
N ILE A 80 13.93 -21.10 14.69
CA ILE A 80 12.57 -20.59 14.42
C ILE A 80 11.71 -20.63 15.69
N LYS A 81 11.68 -21.78 16.39
CA LYS A 81 10.89 -21.93 17.62
C LYS A 81 11.32 -20.96 18.70
N LEU A 82 12.62 -20.78 18.88
CA LEU A 82 13.17 -19.82 19.83
C LEU A 82 12.83 -18.37 19.44
N THR A 83 12.87 -18.06 18.14
CA THR A 83 12.48 -16.75 17.60
C THR A 83 11.00 -16.46 17.86
N ILE A 84 10.11 -17.40 17.54
CA ILE A 84 8.67 -17.29 17.77
C ILE A 84 8.39 -17.07 19.26
N ASP A 85 8.90 -17.92 20.15
CA ASP A 85 8.67 -17.82 21.59
C ASP A 85 9.17 -16.49 22.17
N TYR A 86 10.36 -16.04 21.75
CA TYR A 86 10.92 -14.77 22.21
C TYR A 86 10.05 -13.57 21.79
N PHE A 87 9.73 -13.48 20.50
CA PHE A 87 8.98 -12.34 19.96
C PHE A 87 7.50 -12.36 20.37
N GLN A 88 6.95 -13.53 20.66
CA GLN A 88 5.63 -13.67 21.28
C GLN A 88 5.62 -13.11 22.70
N LYS A 89 6.61 -13.45 23.53
CA LYS A 89 6.76 -12.86 24.88
C LYS A 89 7.02 -11.35 24.84
N ALA A 90 7.70 -10.87 23.80
CA ALA A 90 7.94 -9.45 23.58
C ALA A 90 6.71 -8.69 23.04
N GLY A 91 5.61 -9.38 22.69
CA GLY A 91 4.40 -8.77 22.14
C GLY A 91 4.58 -8.25 20.71
N LEU A 92 5.53 -8.80 19.95
CA LEU A 92 5.82 -8.39 18.56
C LEU A 92 5.33 -9.42 17.53
N LEU A 93 5.00 -10.62 18.00
CA LEU A 93 4.46 -11.74 17.24
C LEU A 93 3.32 -12.35 18.04
N GLN A 94 2.30 -12.90 17.38
CA GLN A 94 1.32 -13.77 18.02
C GLN A 94 1.02 -15.00 17.17
N ILE A 95 0.59 -16.09 17.80
CA ILE A 95 0.05 -17.26 17.11
C ILE A 95 -1.47 -17.19 17.23
N GLY A 96 -2.17 -17.14 16.10
CA GLY A 96 -3.62 -17.12 16.03
C GLY A 96 -4.25 -18.46 16.41
N ASP A 97 -5.57 -18.46 16.58
CA ASP A 97 -6.34 -19.68 16.90
C ASP A 97 -6.25 -20.74 15.80
N ASP A 98 -6.00 -20.32 14.56
CA ASP A 98 -5.77 -21.18 13.39
C ASP A 98 -4.34 -21.74 13.31
N GLY A 99 -3.46 -21.38 14.25
CA GLY A 99 -2.06 -21.76 14.26
C GLY A 99 -1.15 -20.88 13.39
N SER A 100 -1.70 -19.88 12.71
CA SER A 100 -0.93 -18.96 11.87
C SER A 100 -0.11 -17.97 12.72
N ALA A 101 1.04 -17.55 12.21
CA ALA A 101 1.89 -16.56 12.89
C ALA A 101 1.62 -15.15 12.36
N GLU A 102 1.24 -14.23 13.26
CA GLU A 102 0.96 -12.83 12.93
C GLU A 102 2.04 -11.90 13.50
N MET A 103 2.59 -11.08 12.61
CA MET A 103 3.65 -10.12 12.86
C MET A 103 3.05 -8.75 13.17
N LEU A 104 2.89 -8.45 14.46
CA LEU A 104 2.13 -7.30 14.95
C LEU A 104 2.72 -5.93 14.54
N GLN A 105 4.00 -5.88 14.18
CA GLN A 105 4.65 -4.64 13.73
C GLN A 105 4.51 -4.35 12.24
N VAL A 106 4.14 -5.34 11.42
CA VAL A 106 4.11 -5.21 9.96
C VAL A 106 3.15 -4.10 9.48
N PRO A 107 1.93 -3.93 10.02
CA PRO A 107 1.05 -2.82 9.62
C PRO A 107 1.68 -1.43 9.78
N MET A 108 2.64 -1.26 10.70
CA MET A 108 3.35 0.00 10.92
C MET A 108 4.63 0.15 10.09
N LEU A 109 5.13 -0.95 9.51
CA LEU A 109 6.40 -1.04 8.78
C LEU A 109 6.25 -1.17 7.25
N ILE A 110 5.01 -1.36 6.76
CA ILE A 110 4.71 -1.44 5.34
C ILE A 110 4.79 -0.05 4.70
N GLY A 111 5.69 0.09 3.73
CA GLY A 111 5.52 1.00 2.60
C GLY A 111 5.43 0.15 1.34
N GLN A 112 4.38 0.33 0.54
CA GLN A 112 4.33 -0.23 -0.81
C GLN A 112 4.96 0.79 -1.78
N GLU A 113 5.85 0.36 -2.66
CA GLU A 113 6.16 1.11 -3.87
C GLU A 113 6.20 0.15 -5.08
N THR A 114 6.33 0.70 -6.28
CA THR A 114 6.39 -0.04 -7.54
C THR A 114 7.84 -0.28 -7.99
N ASN A 115 8.04 -1.12 -9.02
CA ASN A 115 9.36 -1.43 -9.61
C ASN A 115 10.15 -0.16 -10.02
N TRP A 116 9.43 0.94 -10.24
CA TRP A 116 9.93 2.27 -10.54
C TRP A 116 10.62 2.99 -9.38
N ASN A 117 10.00 2.98 -8.20
CA ASN A 117 10.56 3.66 -7.03
C ASN A 117 11.84 2.96 -6.53
N LYS A 118 11.93 1.63 -6.75
CA LYS A 118 13.17 0.86 -6.63
C LYS A 118 14.25 1.35 -7.61
N TYR A 119 13.94 1.47 -8.91
CA TYR A 119 14.87 1.97 -9.93
C TYR A 119 15.36 3.40 -9.62
N LYS A 120 14.46 4.32 -9.24
CA LYS A 120 14.81 5.70 -8.84
C LYS A 120 15.77 5.75 -7.64
N ARG A 121 15.59 4.84 -6.67
CA ARG A 121 16.48 4.74 -5.50
C ARG A 121 17.85 4.17 -5.89
N GLU A 122 17.90 3.11 -6.70
CA GLU A 122 19.14 2.51 -7.19
C GLU A 122 19.96 3.50 -8.03
N LYS A 123 19.32 4.25 -8.94
CA LYS A 123 19.97 5.33 -9.70
C LYS A 123 20.40 6.53 -8.84
N LYS A 124 19.71 6.82 -7.73
CA LYS A 124 20.17 7.82 -6.75
C LYS A 124 21.41 7.33 -6.01
N LEU A 125 21.44 6.06 -5.57
CA LEU A 125 22.60 5.47 -4.90
C LEU A 125 23.85 5.43 -5.80
N GLU A 126 23.70 5.16 -7.10
CA GLU A 126 24.81 5.27 -8.06
C GLU A 126 25.38 6.70 -8.16
N LYS A 127 24.53 7.73 -8.07
CA LYS A 127 24.95 9.14 -8.06
C LYS A 127 25.59 9.58 -6.74
N PHE A 128 25.45 8.81 -5.67
CA PHE A 128 25.99 9.11 -4.33
C PHE A 128 27.25 8.31 -3.96
N GLN A 129 27.79 7.47 -4.86
CA GLN A 129 29.15 6.97 -4.67
C GLN A 129 30.15 8.12 -4.91
N PRO A 130 30.94 8.56 -3.92
CA PRO A 130 32.01 9.50 -4.17
C PRO A 130 33.12 8.74 -4.91
N THR A 131 33.11 8.78 -6.24
CA THR A 131 34.32 8.47 -7.00
C THR A 131 35.36 9.52 -6.67
N SER A 132 36.40 9.06 -5.98
CA SER A 132 37.64 9.76 -5.74
C SER A 132 38.16 10.42 -7.03
N ASN A 133 38.60 11.67 -6.88
CA ASN A 133 39.58 12.42 -7.67
C ASN A 133 39.13 13.16 -8.96
N GLN A 134 39.35 14.49 -8.89
CA GLN A 134 39.58 15.50 -9.93
C GLN A 134 38.42 16.43 -10.33
N VAL A 135 38.79 17.72 -10.48
CA VAL A 135 38.02 18.99 -10.63
C VAL A 135 38.67 19.72 -11.82
N PRO A 136 38.08 20.74 -12.52
CA PRO A 136 36.69 21.03 -12.94
C PRO A 136 36.54 21.38 -14.45
N THR A 137 35.31 21.49 -15.00
CA THR A 137 34.83 22.69 -15.72
C THR A 137 33.29 22.73 -15.84
N GLU A 138 32.76 23.95 -15.82
CA GLU A 138 31.35 24.37 -15.96
C GLU A 138 30.72 23.98 -17.33
N ILE A 139 29.39 23.80 -17.38
CA ILE A 139 28.43 24.39 -18.36
C ILE A 139 26.99 23.97 -18.00
N ASP A 140 26.09 24.94 -18.19
CA ASP A 140 24.66 25.04 -17.93
C ASP A 140 23.70 23.95 -18.47
N ILE A 141 22.69 23.68 -17.63
CA ILE A 141 21.23 23.74 -17.85
C ILE A 141 20.62 23.25 -19.19
N GLU A 142 19.59 22.40 -19.01
CA GLU A 142 18.34 22.22 -19.79
C GLU A 142 18.16 20.99 -20.70
N LYS A 143 17.06 20.29 -20.38
CA LYS A 143 16.20 19.44 -21.23
C LYS A 143 16.76 18.11 -21.74
N GLU A 144 16.42 17.04 -21.02
CA GLU A 144 16.02 15.78 -21.66
C GLU A 144 14.73 15.26 -20.99
N LYS A 145 13.63 15.64 -21.63
CA LYS A 145 12.35 14.92 -21.61
C LYS A 145 12.51 13.75 -22.60
N GLU A 146 11.74 12.68 -22.40
CA GLU A 146 11.72 11.43 -23.19
C GLU A 146 12.81 10.46 -22.69
N ILE A 147 12.46 9.45 -21.90
CA ILE A 147 11.85 8.20 -22.35
C ILE A 147 11.20 7.58 -21.11
N GLU A 148 9.87 7.37 -21.09
CA GLU A 148 9.21 6.46 -20.13
C GLU A 148 7.73 6.27 -20.50
N ILE A 149 7.52 5.55 -21.61
CA ILE A 149 6.21 5.01 -22.01
C ILE A 149 6.31 3.51 -21.71
N GLU A 150 5.49 3.01 -20.78
CA GLU A 150 4.71 1.74 -20.92
C GLU A 150 4.30 1.04 -19.61
N LYS A 151 4.77 1.42 -18.40
CA LYS A 151 4.31 0.75 -17.15
C LYS A 151 3.98 1.62 -15.92
N GLU A 152 4.10 2.95 -15.99
CA GLU A 152 3.54 3.90 -15.00
C GLU A 152 2.09 4.31 -15.31
N ILE A 153 1.51 3.81 -16.41
CA ILE A 153 0.30 4.37 -17.02
C ILE A 153 -0.96 4.19 -16.16
N ASP A 154 -1.03 3.25 -15.21
CA ASP A 154 -2.33 2.95 -14.59
C ASP A 154 -2.68 3.85 -13.38
N THR A 155 -1.83 3.97 -12.36
CA THR A 155 -2.24 4.63 -11.10
C THR A 155 -2.35 6.15 -11.19
N ASP A 156 -1.36 6.82 -11.81
CA ASP A 156 -1.38 8.28 -11.95
C ASP A 156 -2.44 8.72 -12.97
N SER A 157 -2.64 7.93 -14.05
CA SER A 157 -3.74 8.18 -14.98
C SER A 157 -5.11 7.90 -14.35
N LEU A 158 -5.25 6.85 -13.54
CA LEU A 158 -6.48 6.54 -12.79
C LEU A 158 -6.81 7.67 -11.81
N PHE A 159 -5.81 8.16 -11.08
CA PHE A 159 -6.00 9.29 -10.19
C PHE A 159 -6.37 10.57 -10.96
N ASP A 160 -5.68 10.88 -12.06
CA ASP A 160 -6.01 12.06 -12.86
C ASP A 160 -7.41 11.96 -13.45
N ASN A 161 -7.84 10.78 -13.94
CA ASN A 161 -9.21 10.54 -14.39
C ASN A 161 -10.23 10.73 -13.26
N TYR A 162 -9.96 10.14 -12.09
CA TYR A 162 -10.78 10.31 -10.89
C TYR A 162 -10.90 11.78 -10.47
N PHE A 163 -9.77 12.47 -10.41
CA PHE A 163 -9.69 13.86 -9.96
C PHE A 163 -10.33 14.82 -10.99
N GLN A 164 -10.21 14.51 -12.28
CA GLN A 164 -10.83 15.27 -13.36
C GLN A 164 -12.35 15.26 -13.26
N ILE A 165 -12.97 14.13 -12.90
CA ILE A 165 -14.44 14.03 -12.70
C ILE A 165 -14.93 15.09 -11.71
N PHE A 166 -14.29 15.18 -10.54
CA PHE A 166 -14.65 16.17 -9.52
C PHE A 166 -14.26 17.60 -9.90
N SER A 167 -13.12 17.78 -10.57
CA SER A 167 -12.64 19.09 -11.02
C SER A 167 -13.55 19.71 -12.06
N GLU A 168 -14.06 18.92 -13.00
CA GLU A 168 -15.04 19.36 -13.99
C GLU A 168 -16.41 19.56 -13.37
N PHE A 169 -16.85 18.63 -12.52
CA PHE A 169 -18.14 18.71 -11.85
C PHE A 169 -18.32 20.02 -11.05
N THR A 170 -17.26 20.50 -10.40
CA THR A 170 -17.33 21.71 -9.56
C THR A 170 -16.57 22.90 -10.11
N LYS A 171 -16.26 22.89 -11.40
CA LYS A 171 -15.46 23.92 -12.06
C LYS A 171 -16.07 25.31 -11.87
N GLY A 172 -15.31 26.22 -11.25
CA GLY A 172 -15.76 27.58 -10.97
C GLY A 172 -16.74 27.72 -9.80
N THR A 173 -17.09 26.63 -9.11
CA THR A 173 -18.00 26.65 -7.95
C THR A 173 -17.26 26.41 -6.63
N LYS A 174 -16.46 25.36 -6.55
CA LYS A 174 -15.65 25.05 -5.35
C LYS A 174 -14.30 24.42 -5.72
N PRO A 175 -13.24 24.71 -4.94
CA PRO A 175 -11.94 24.10 -5.15
C PRO A 175 -11.94 22.62 -4.79
N GLN A 176 -11.11 21.85 -5.48
CA GLN A 176 -10.85 20.44 -5.20
C GLN A 176 -9.44 20.30 -4.61
N PRO A 177 -9.29 19.75 -3.39
CA PRO A 177 -7.98 19.62 -2.76
C PRO A 177 -7.20 18.46 -3.39
N ARG A 178 -6.43 18.74 -4.45
CA ARG A 178 -5.72 17.71 -5.24
C ARG A 178 -4.75 16.88 -4.42
N ILE A 179 -3.99 17.51 -3.52
CA ILE A 179 -2.99 16.81 -2.70
C ILE A 179 -3.68 15.85 -1.73
N ASP A 180 -4.72 16.31 -1.03
CA ASP A 180 -5.48 15.46 -0.10
C ASP A 180 -6.17 14.32 -0.84
N ALA A 181 -6.79 14.59 -2.00
CA ALA A 181 -7.40 13.56 -2.83
C ALA A 181 -6.37 12.53 -3.33
N MET A 182 -5.16 12.97 -3.69
CA MET A 182 -4.09 12.09 -4.14
C MET A 182 -3.57 11.20 -3.00
N HIS A 183 -3.45 11.77 -1.80
CA HIS A 183 -3.07 11.02 -0.60
C HIS A 183 -4.10 9.93 -0.29
N GLU A 184 -5.39 10.27 -0.25
CA GLU A 184 -6.47 9.31 0.01
C GLU A 184 -6.57 8.26 -1.11
N PHE A 185 -6.42 8.66 -2.38
CA PHE A 185 -6.50 7.73 -3.53
C PHE A 185 -5.33 6.75 -3.55
N SER A 186 -4.12 7.22 -3.22
CA SER A 186 -2.93 6.38 -3.16
C SER A 186 -3.01 5.35 -2.03
N ALA A 187 -3.70 5.68 -0.93
CA ALA A 187 -3.93 4.78 0.20
C ALA A 187 -4.95 3.67 -0.08
N LEU A 188 -5.74 3.76 -1.17
CA LEU A 188 -6.67 2.71 -1.57
C LEU A 188 -5.95 1.48 -2.11
N LEU A 189 -6.51 0.30 -1.80
CA LEU A 189 -6.13 -0.96 -2.44
C LEU A 189 -6.37 -0.88 -3.96
N PRO A 190 -5.59 -1.59 -4.81
CA PRO A 190 -5.77 -1.54 -6.26
C PRO A 190 -7.22 -1.76 -6.72
N GLU A 191 -7.90 -2.76 -6.16
CA GLU A 191 -9.31 -3.08 -6.46
C GLU A 191 -10.31 -2.01 -6.01
N GLN A 192 -9.93 -1.15 -5.06
CA GLN A 192 -10.76 -0.03 -4.59
C GLN A 192 -10.59 1.21 -5.49
N ARG A 193 -9.48 1.34 -6.23
CA ARG A 193 -9.23 2.49 -7.13
C ARG A 193 -10.19 2.48 -8.32
N ASP A 194 -10.43 1.31 -8.90
CA ASP A 194 -11.44 1.14 -9.95
C ASP A 194 -12.86 1.47 -9.41
N LYS A 195 -13.18 1.00 -8.20
CA LYS A 195 -14.45 1.32 -7.52
C LYS A 195 -14.59 2.81 -7.21
N ALA A 196 -13.50 3.50 -6.87
CA ALA A 196 -13.50 4.93 -6.65
C ALA A 196 -13.81 5.71 -7.93
N LEU A 197 -13.27 5.28 -9.07
CA LEU A 197 -13.56 5.88 -10.38
C LEU A 197 -15.02 5.66 -10.80
N ILE A 198 -15.54 4.44 -10.66
CA ILE A 198 -16.95 4.11 -10.92
C ILE A 198 -17.86 4.94 -10.00
N GLY A 199 -17.56 4.93 -8.70
CA GLY A 199 -18.28 5.69 -7.68
C GLY A 199 -18.34 7.18 -7.96
N ALA A 200 -17.22 7.79 -8.36
CA ALA A 200 -17.16 9.21 -8.70
C ALA A 200 -18.07 9.57 -9.88
N ASN A 201 -18.04 8.77 -10.95
CA ASN A 201 -18.90 8.99 -12.12
C ASN A 201 -20.38 8.88 -11.77
N ASN A 202 -20.74 7.85 -11.00
CA ASN A 202 -22.13 7.62 -10.60
C ASN A 202 -22.61 8.68 -9.61
N TYR A 203 -21.76 9.09 -8.66
CA TYR A 203 -22.03 10.19 -7.74
C TYR A 203 -22.30 11.50 -8.48
N VAL A 204 -21.43 11.88 -9.43
CA VAL A 204 -21.62 13.11 -10.21
C VAL A 204 -22.87 13.03 -11.09
N THR A 205 -23.14 11.88 -11.69
CA THR A 205 -24.35 11.64 -12.49
C THR A 205 -25.61 11.80 -11.65
N TRP A 206 -25.66 11.12 -10.50
CA TRP A 206 -26.77 11.25 -9.55
C TRP A 206 -26.95 12.68 -9.06
N TYR A 207 -25.86 13.35 -8.68
CA TYR A 207 -25.93 14.70 -8.12
C TYR A 207 -26.46 15.71 -9.15
N ARG A 208 -26.03 15.61 -10.41
CA ARG A 208 -26.55 16.44 -11.51
C ARG A 208 -28.05 16.26 -11.72
N ASN A 209 -28.56 15.04 -11.54
CA ASN A 209 -29.97 14.72 -11.72
C ASN A 209 -30.84 15.10 -10.50
N SER A 210 -30.24 15.17 -9.30
CA SER A 210 -30.96 15.46 -8.05
C SER A 210 -31.48 16.91 -7.92
N GLY A 211 -31.03 17.84 -8.78
CA GLY A 211 -31.36 19.27 -8.66
C GLY A 211 -30.70 19.98 -7.47
N ASN A 212 -29.87 19.30 -6.69
CA ASN A 212 -29.18 19.86 -5.53
C ASN A 212 -28.11 20.90 -5.94
N ASP A 213 -27.95 21.94 -5.12
CA ASP A 213 -26.90 22.94 -5.31
C ASP A 213 -25.50 22.29 -5.17
N ILE A 214 -24.67 22.45 -6.21
CA ILE A 214 -23.33 21.86 -6.33
C ILE A 214 -22.42 22.27 -5.16
N LYS A 215 -22.65 23.42 -4.51
CA LYS A 215 -21.84 23.86 -3.37
C LYS A 215 -21.89 22.90 -2.17
N TYR A 216 -22.96 22.11 -2.04
CA TYR A 216 -23.13 21.12 -0.98
C TYR A 216 -22.61 19.72 -1.34
N SER A 217 -22.13 19.53 -2.57
CA SER A 217 -21.56 18.25 -2.98
C SER A 217 -20.29 17.93 -2.20
N LYS A 218 -19.95 16.65 -2.10
CA LYS A 218 -18.69 16.19 -1.53
C LYS A 218 -17.53 16.52 -2.48
N ASN A 219 -16.37 16.84 -1.91
CA ASN A 219 -15.16 17.07 -2.70
C ASN A 219 -14.41 15.75 -2.91
N ALA A 220 -13.44 15.74 -3.83
CA ALA A 220 -12.71 14.55 -4.24
C ALA A 220 -11.99 13.85 -3.08
N ALA A 221 -11.49 14.58 -2.08
CA ALA A 221 -10.79 13.98 -0.95
C ALA A 221 -11.78 13.36 0.05
N VAL A 222 -12.84 14.11 0.43
CA VAL A 222 -13.87 13.64 1.35
C VAL A 222 -14.61 12.42 0.80
N PHE A 223 -14.85 12.38 -0.51
CA PHE A 223 -15.47 11.23 -1.17
C PHE A 223 -14.67 9.93 -1.00
N LEU A 224 -13.34 10.01 -1.02
CA LEU A 224 -12.46 8.86 -0.80
C LEU A 224 -12.32 8.54 0.68
N LYS A 225 -12.06 9.57 1.50
CA LYS A 225 -11.83 9.45 2.94
C LYS A 225 -12.99 8.78 3.66
N ASP A 226 -14.22 9.20 3.32
CA ASP A 226 -15.44 8.66 3.92
C ASP A 226 -15.89 7.36 3.20
N MET A 227 -15.09 6.84 2.25
CA MET A 227 -15.36 5.64 1.45
C MET A 227 -16.71 5.65 0.71
N ILE A 228 -17.22 6.85 0.39
CA ILE A 228 -18.56 7.05 -0.19
C ILE A 228 -18.69 6.35 -1.54
N PHE A 229 -17.60 6.13 -2.27
CA PHE A 229 -17.62 5.44 -3.55
C PHE A 229 -18.30 4.06 -3.49
N PHE A 230 -18.25 3.33 -2.36
CA PHE A 230 -18.96 2.05 -2.22
C PHE A 230 -20.48 2.18 -2.35
N ASP A 231 -21.06 3.31 -1.97
CA ASP A 231 -22.50 3.55 -2.06
C ASP A 231 -22.96 3.91 -3.49
N TYR A 232 -22.00 4.23 -4.36
CA TYR A 232 -22.24 4.69 -5.73
C TYR A 232 -21.65 3.72 -6.77
N GLN A 233 -21.57 2.42 -6.47
CA GLN A 233 -21.15 1.43 -7.47
C GLN A 233 -22.17 1.28 -8.61
N GLU A 234 -23.41 1.71 -8.37
CA GLU A 234 -24.46 1.95 -9.38
C GLU A 234 -25.01 3.38 -9.18
N VAL A 235 -25.65 3.95 -10.20
CA VAL A 235 -26.33 5.24 -10.04
C VAL A 235 -27.60 5.01 -9.22
N PRO A 236 -27.78 5.65 -8.04
CA PRO A 236 -28.99 5.48 -7.25
C PRO A 236 -30.22 5.93 -8.05
N GLU A 237 -31.28 5.11 -8.03
CA GLU A 237 -32.59 5.52 -8.54
C GLU A 237 -33.12 6.68 -7.69
N ASP A 238 -33.60 7.73 -8.36
CA ASP A 238 -34.18 8.87 -7.67
C ASP A 238 -35.47 8.40 -6.96
N LYS A 239 -35.39 8.16 -5.66
CA LYS A 239 -36.56 7.95 -4.80
C LYS A 239 -37.21 9.28 -4.41
N SER A 240 -37.06 10.34 -5.21
CA SER A 240 -38.06 11.40 -5.22
C SER A 240 -39.35 10.76 -5.73
N GLY A 241 -40.26 10.50 -4.80
CA GLY A 241 -41.45 9.67 -5.01
C GLY A 241 -42.47 10.29 -5.96
N TYR A 242 -42.17 10.33 -7.25
CA TYR A 242 -43.14 10.58 -8.29
C TYR A 242 -43.31 9.31 -9.12
N ASP A 243 -44.37 8.57 -8.82
CA ASP A 243 -44.85 7.46 -9.62
C ASP A 243 -45.84 8.01 -10.68
N PRO A 244 -45.52 7.91 -11.98
CA PRO A 244 -46.40 8.36 -13.06
C PRO A 244 -47.78 7.69 -13.08
N GLU A 245 -47.94 6.51 -12.47
CA GLU A 245 -49.23 5.83 -12.34
C GLU A 245 -50.06 6.32 -11.14
N LEU A 246 -49.44 6.96 -10.15
CA LEU A 246 -50.11 7.45 -8.94
C LEU A 246 -50.37 8.96 -8.93
N GLY A 247 -49.81 9.73 -9.87
CA GLY A 247 -50.27 11.07 -10.21
C GLY A 247 -50.16 12.14 -9.11
N PHE A 248 -49.26 12.00 -8.14
CA PHE A 248 -48.91 13.03 -7.17
C PHE A 248 -47.43 13.02 -6.86
#